data_AF-A0A945T6T8-F1
#
_entry.id   AF-A0A945T6T8-F1
#
_cell.length_a   1.000
_cell.length_b   1.000
_cell.length_c   1.000
_cell.angle_alpha   90.00
_cell.angle_beta   90.00
_cell.angle_gamma   90.00
#
_symmetry.space_group_name_H-M   'P 1'
#
loop_
_entity.id
_entity.type
_entity.pdbx_description
1 polymer ?
#
loop_
_entity_poly.entity_id
_entity_poly.type
_entity_poly.pdbx_seq_one_letter_code
_entity_poly.pdbx_strand_id
1 'polypeptide(L)'
;MYATNVRTLKKNPSAALRHAEEGPVVVLKGNHPNAVILHLEPEQSIGESEQVLLPALAASLYKDGTLSLGAAAQLSKMGLSPFADHLSSLGVEIVGEDETTESEQGDLNRWLAP
;
A
#
# COMPACT_ATOMS: atom_id res chain seq x y z
N MET A 1 13.32 11.04 -2.87
CA MET A 1 12.77 10.78 -1.52
C MET A 1 13.47 11.71 -0.55
N TYR A 2 12.73 12.59 0.11
CA TYR A 2 13.28 13.56 1.05
C TYR A 2 13.28 12.98 2.47
N ALA A 3 14.19 13.46 3.32
CA ALA A 3 14.20 13.09 4.73
C ALA A 3 14.39 14.33 5.61
N THR A 4 13.71 14.35 6.75
CA THR A 4 13.87 15.37 7.80
C THR A 4 13.95 14.69 9.16
N ASN A 5 14.61 15.31 10.13
CA ASN A 5 14.60 14.82 11.52
C ASN A 5 13.51 15.55 12.32
N VAL A 6 12.91 14.91 13.33
CA VAL A 6 11.94 15.52 14.25
C VAL A 6 12.42 16.88 14.78
N ARG A 7 13.72 17.05 15.06
CA ARG A 7 14.27 18.32 15.54
C ARG A 7 14.21 19.43 14.49
N THR A 8 14.45 19.11 13.22
CA THR A 8 14.41 20.04 12.09
C THR A 8 12.97 20.34 11.71
N LEU A 9 12.11 19.31 11.66
CA LEU A 9 10.68 19.46 11.41
C LEU A 9 10.02 20.42 12.42
N LYS A 10 10.39 20.33 13.71
CA LYS A 10 9.91 21.26 14.73
C LYS A 10 10.35 22.72 14.49
N LYS A 11 11.54 22.93 13.93
CA LYS A 11 12.12 24.26 13.71
C LYS A 11 11.69 24.89 12.39
N ASN A 12 11.50 24.09 11.35
CA ASN A 12 11.17 24.54 10.00
C ASN A 12 10.19 23.55 9.34
N PRO A 13 8.92 23.54 9.77
CA PRO A 13 7.91 22.66 9.18
C PRO A 13 7.63 23.01 7.72
N SER A 14 7.67 24.29 7.35
CA SER A 14 7.39 24.76 5.99
C SER A 14 8.34 24.19 4.94
N ALA A 15 9.62 24.02 5.27
CA ALA A 15 10.56 23.36 4.35
C ALA A 15 10.22 21.88 4.12
N ALA A 16 9.79 21.17 5.16
CA ALA A 16 9.36 19.78 5.02
C ALA A 16 8.06 19.68 4.20
N LEU A 17 7.13 20.61 4.36
CA LEU A 17 5.89 20.64 3.57
C LEU A 17 6.16 20.97 2.10
N ARG A 18 7.05 21.93 1.80
CA ARG A 18 7.48 22.22 0.42
C ARG A 18 8.15 21.02 -0.24
N HIS A 19 9.00 20.28 0.48
CA HIS A 19 9.53 19.03 -0.06
C HIS A 19 8.45 17.97 -0.29
N ALA A 20 7.40 17.95 0.54
CA ALA A 20 6.29 17.01 0.39
C ALA A 20 5.49 17.25 -0.89
N GLU A 21 5.39 18.50 -1.36
CA GLU A 21 4.77 18.85 -2.66
C GLU A 21 5.48 18.17 -3.85
N GLU A 22 6.79 17.92 -3.74
CA GLU A 22 7.57 17.24 -4.77
C GLU A 22 7.62 15.71 -4.58
N GLY A 23 7.32 15.22 -3.38
CA GLY A 23 7.22 13.78 -3.09
C GLY A 23 7.36 13.43 -1.61
N PRO A 24 7.14 12.15 -1.21
CA PRO A 24 7.09 11.75 0.19
C PRO A 24 8.34 12.14 0.99
N VAL A 25 8.12 12.65 2.20
CA VAL A 25 9.20 13.03 3.14
C VAL A 25 9.21 12.09 4.32
N VAL A 26 10.31 11.37 4.53
CA VAL A 26 10.50 10.53 5.70
C VAL A 26 10.92 11.38 6.89
N VAL A 27 10.20 11.27 8.01
CA VAL A 27 10.55 11.90 9.29
C VAL A 27 11.32 10.90 10.13
N LEU A 28 12.54 11.26 10.52
CA LEU A 28 13.44 10.45 11.34
C LEU A 28 13.42 10.91 12.80
N LYS A 29 13.36 9.96 13.73
CA LYS A 29 13.61 10.19 15.16
C LYS A 29 14.94 9.54 15.52
N GLY A 30 15.96 10.37 15.76
CA GLY A 30 17.35 9.89 15.77
C GLY A 30 17.75 9.41 14.37
N ASN A 31 18.16 8.14 14.25
CA ASN A 31 18.52 7.50 12.97
C ASN A 31 17.49 6.49 12.48
N HIS A 32 16.27 6.49 13.04
CA HIS A 32 15.21 5.55 12.67
C HIS A 32 14.04 6.29 12.00
N PRO A 33 13.44 5.71 10.93
CA PRO A 33 12.17 6.18 10.39
C PRO A 33 11.10 6.21 11.48
N ASN A 34 10.38 7.32 11.57
CA ASN A 34 9.34 7.54 12.58
C ASN A 34 7.98 7.85 11.97
N ALA A 35 7.94 8.64 10.89
CA ALA A 35 6.72 8.96 10.16
C ALA A 35 7.03 9.29 8.70
N VAL A 36 5.99 9.45 7.89
CA VAL A 36 6.07 9.97 6.52
C VAL A 36 5.10 11.14 6.39
N ILE A 37 5.53 12.21 5.72
CA ILE A 37 4.68 13.34 5.33
C ILE A 37 4.37 13.17 3.85
N LEU A 38 3.08 13.20 3.53
CA LEU A 38 2.55 13.19 2.17
C LEU A 38 1.83 14.52 1.93
N HIS A 39 2.07 15.14 0.78
CA HIS A 39 1.28 16.28 0.36
C HIS A 39 -0.11 15.80 -0.05
N LEU A 40 -1.12 16.55 0.36
CA LEU A 40 -2.50 16.34 -0.04
C LEU A 40 -2.88 17.51 -0.95
N GLU A 41 -3.48 17.20 -2.09
CA GLU A 41 -3.94 18.24 -3.00
C GLU A 41 -5.06 19.06 -2.33
N PRO A 42 -5.16 20.38 -2.58
CA PRO A 42 -6.12 21.26 -1.92
C PRO A 42 -7.58 20.85 -2.08
N GLU A 43 -7.89 20.09 -3.14
CA GLU A 43 -9.23 19.62 -3.47
C GLU A 43 -9.58 18.29 -2.80
N GLN A 44 -8.61 17.60 -2.21
CA GLN A 44 -8.80 16.31 -1.55
C GLN A 44 -9.12 16.53 -0.06
N SER A 45 -10.25 15.99 0.41
CA SER A 45 -10.44 15.89 1.86
C SER A 45 -9.47 14.86 2.45
N ILE A 46 -9.06 15.08 3.71
CA ILE A 46 -8.23 14.11 4.45
C ILE A 46 -8.88 12.72 4.47
N GLY A 47 -10.22 12.67 4.61
CA GLY A 47 -10.96 11.41 4.62
C GLY A 47 -10.93 10.67 3.28
N GLU A 48 -10.99 11.39 2.15
CA GLU A 48 -10.82 10.81 0.81
C GLU A 48 -9.37 10.37 0.58
N SER A 49 -8.41 11.12 1.10
CA SER A 49 -6.99 10.81 0.97
C SER A 49 -6.63 9.52 1.71
N GLU A 50 -7.13 9.30 2.93
CA GLU A 50 -6.93 8.05 3.68
C GLU A 50 -7.54 6.84 2.97
N GLN A 51 -8.72 7.01 2.35
CA GLN A 51 -9.40 5.97 1.57
C GLN A 51 -8.62 5.55 0.32
N VAL A 52 -7.72 6.39 -0.18
CA VAL A 52 -6.87 6.07 -1.35
C VAL A 52 -5.48 5.61 -0.92
N LEU A 53 -4.86 6.30 0.04
CA LEU A 53 -3.48 6.06 0.44
C LEU A 53 -3.29 4.73 1.17
N LEU A 54 -4.20 4.37 2.08
CA LEU A 54 -4.06 3.15 2.86
C LEU A 54 -4.22 1.88 2.01
N PRO A 55 -5.21 1.77 1.09
CA PRO A 55 -5.27 0.65 0.16
C PRO A 55 -4.05 0.56 -0.77
N ALA A 56 -3.58 1.70 -1.30
CA ALA A 56 -2.40 1.72 -2.17
C ALA A 56 -1.12 1.26 -1.44
N LEU A 57 -0.91 1.74 -0.21
CA LEU A 57 0.23 1.33 0.63
C LEU A 57 0.12 -0.16 0.99
N ALA A 58 -1.06 -0.62 1.41
CA ALA A 58 -1.29 -2.02 1.73
C ALA A 58 -1.04 -2.94 0.53
N ALA A 59 -1.51 -2.55 -0.66
CA ALA A 59 -1.29 -3.30 -1.89
C ALA A 59 0.19 -3.40 -2.24
N SER A 60 0.95 -2.31 -2.10
CA SER A 60 2.41 -2.33 -2.29
C SER A 60 3.10 -3.27 -1.31
N LEU A 61 2.77 -3.18 -0.01
CA LEU A 61 3.39 -4.01 1.03
C LEU A 61 3.03 -5.49 0.90
N TYR A 62 1.83 -5.80 0.40
CA TYR A 62 1.45 -7.17 0.08
C TYR A 62 2.22 -7.70 -1.14
N LYS A 63 2.26 -6.91 -2.23
CA LYS A 63 2.98 -7.27 -3.46
C LYS A 63 4.46 -7.55 -3.21
N ASP A 64 5.08 -6.78 -2.32
CA ASP A 64 6.49 -6.96 -1.94
C ASP A 64 6.70 -8.13 -0.94
N GLY A 65 5.64 -8.85 -0.56
CA GLY A 65 5.68 -9.95 0.41
C GLY A 65 5.95 -9.50 1.86
N THR A 66 5.90 -8.20 2.15
CA THR A 66 6.18 -7.65 3.48
C THR A 66 5.02 -7.90 4.45
N LEU A 67 3.78 -7.88 3.94
CA LEU A 67 2.58 -8.20 4.72
C LEU A 67 1.86 -9.41 4.12
N SER A 68 1.26 -10.23 4.98
CA SER A 68 0.27 -11.22 4.55
C SER A 68 -0.99 -10.53 4.02
N LEU A 69 -1.78 -11.24 3.20
CA LEU A 69 -3.03 -10.72 2.64
C LEU A 69 -3.97 -10.16 3.73
N GLY A 70 -4.13 -10.89 4.84
CA GLY A 70 -4.98 -10.45 5.96
C GLY A 70 -4.45 -9.20 6.67
N ALA A 71 -3.13 -9.11 6.88
CA ALA A 71 -2.53 -7.93 7.50
C ALA A 71 -2.62 -6.69 6.59
N ALA A 72 -2.42 -6.88 5.29
CA ALA A 72 -2.59 -5.83 4.29
C ALA A 72 -4.06 -5.36 4.20
N ALA A 73 -5.03 -6.26 4.22
CA ALA A 73 -6.46 -5.90 4.27
C ALA A 73 -6.81 -5.08 5.52
N GLN A 74 -6.23 -5.41 6.68
CA GLN A 74 -6.45 -4.63 7.89
C GLN A 74 -5.83 -3.22 7.80
N LEU A 75 -4.65 -3.10 7.17
CA LEU A 75 -4.00 -1.80 6.95
C LEU A 75 -4.80 -0.91 5.99
N SER A 76 -5.36 -1.50 4.92
CA SER A 76 -6.17 -0.78 3.93
C SER A 76 -7.51 -0.29 4.47
N LYS A 77 -7.92 -0.73 5.67
CA LYS A 77 -9.26 -0.50 6.25
C LYS A 77 -10.39 -1.10 5.42
N MET A 78 -10.09 -2.03 4.52
CA MET A 78 -11.07 -2.76 3.72
C MET A 78 -11.36 -4.12 4.36
N GLY A 79 -12.53 -4.69 4.05
CA GLY A 79 -12.76 -6.11 4.31
C GLY A 79 -11.83 -6.97 3.45
N LEU A 80 -11.58 -8.22 3.86
CA LEU A 80 -10.68 -9.13 3.14
C LEU A 80 -11.08 -9.33 1.67
N SER A 81 -12.36 -9.63 1.40
CA SER A 81 -12.86 -9.83 0.03
C SER A 81 -12.78 -8.55 -0.81
N PRO A 82 -13.28 -7.37 -0.35
CA PRO A 82 -13.08 -6.12 -1.08
C PRO A 82 -11.61 -5.78 -1.36
N PHE A 83 -10.71 -6.11 -0.43
CA PHE A 83 -9.28 -5.89 -0.64
C PHE A 83 -8.69 -6.84 -1.68
N ALA A 84 -9.12 -8.11 -1.71
CA ALA A 84 -8.75 -9.06 -2.75
C ALA A 84 -9.23 -8.60 -4.14
N ASP A 85 -10.46 -8.07 -4.24
CA ASP A 85 -10.97 -7.48 -5.48
C ASP A 85 -10.12 -6.27 -5.91
N HIS A 86 -9.73 -5.43 -4.96
CA HIS A 86 -8.85 -4.29 -5.21
C HIS A 86 -7.48 -4.72 -5.75
N LEU A 87 -6.81 -5.69 -5.10
CA LEU A 87 -5.56 -6.27 -5.59
C LEU A 87 -5.70 -6.83 -7.01
N SER A 88 -6.79 -7.56 -7.28
CA SER A 88 -7.09 -8.11 -8.60
C SER A 88 -7.23 -7.01 -9.66
N SER A 89 -7.93 -5.91 -9.34
CA SER A 89 -8.04 -4.75 -10.23
C SER A 89 -6.71 -4.05 -10.53
N LEU A 90 -5.74 -4.16 -9.61
CA LEU A 90 -4.38 -3.65 -9.78
C LEU A 90 -3.46 -4.66 -10.49
N GLY A 91 -3.97 -5.85 -10.84
CA GLY A 91 -3.17 -6.94 -11.41
C GLY A 91 -2.15 -7.51 -10.42
N VAL A 92 -2.40 -7.38 -9.12
CA VAL A 92 -1.58 -8.00 -8.08
C VAL A 92 -2.12 -9.41 -7.84
N GLU A 93 -1.28 -10.39 -8.12
CA GLU A 93 -1.59 -11.81 -7.95
C GLU A 93 -1.77 -12.15 -6.47
N ILE A 94 -2.84 -12.87 -6.15
CA ILE A 94 -3.18 -13.25 -4.76
C ILE A 94 -2.74 -14.69 -4.46
N VAL A 95 -2.86 -15.55 -5.46
CA VAL A 95 -2.44 -16.94 -5.44
C VAL A 95 -1.48 -17.09 -6.60
N GLY A 96 -0.22 -17.41 -6.29
CA GLY A 96 0.80 -17.66 -7.30
C GLY A 96 0.64 -19.03 -7.93
N GLU A 97 1.04 -19.17 -9.19
CA GLU A 97 1.22 -20.48 -9.80
C GLU A 97 2.28 -21.28 -9.02
N ASP A 98 1.96 -22.53 -8.75
CA ASP A 98 2.84 -23.52 -8.17
C ASP A 98 2.89 -24.79 -9.04
N GLU A 99 3.61 -25.78 -8.57
CA GLU A 99 3.78 -27.07 -9.24
C GLU A 99 2.50 -27.90 -9.37
N THR A 100 1.43 -27.56 -8.65
CA THR A 100 0.12 -28.25 -8.76
C THR A 100 -0.84 -27.51 -9.67
N THR A 101 -0.60 -26.24 -9.96
CA THR A 101 -1.52 -25.36 -10.70
C THR A 101 -1.91 -25.93 -12.08
N GLU A 102 -0.97 -26.48 -12.86
CA GLU A 102 -1.29 -27.10 -14.16
C GLU A 102 -2.21 -28.33 -14.01
N SER A 103 -1.98 -29.14 -12.98
CA SER A 103 -2.79 -30.33 -12.70
C SER A 103 -4.20 -29.94 -12.27
N GLU A 104 -4.32 -28.97 -11.37
CA GLU A 104 -5.60 -28.45 -10.87
C GLU A 104 -6.43 -27.83 -12.00
N GLN A 105 -5.77 -27.08 -12.89
CA GLN A 105 -6.42 -26.52 -14.09
C GLN A 105 -6.89 -27.62 -15.04
N GLY A 106 -6.13 -28.72 -15.17
CA GLY A 106 -6.53 -29.92 -15.90
C GLY A 106 -7.78 -30.60 -15.33
N ASP A 107 -7.87 -30.71 -14.01
CA ASP A 107 -9.03 -31.28 -13.32
C ASP A 107 -10.28 -30.40 -13.48
N LEU A 108 -10.15 -29.08 -13.34
CA LEU A 108 -11.22 -28.12 -13.58
C LEU A 108 -11.75 -28.20 -15.02
N ASN A 109 -10.86 -28.23 -16.01
CA ASN A 109 -11.23 -28.38 -17.41
C ASN A 109 -12.02 -29.67 -17.67
N ARG A 110 -11.66 -30.77 -16.99
CA ARG A 110 -12.38 -32.04 -17.09
C ARG A 110 -13.77 -31.97 -16.47
N TRP A 111 -13.95 -31.25 -15.37
CA TRP A 111 -15.26 -31.06 -14.73
C TRP A 111 -16.19 -30.15 -15.51
N LEU A 112 -15.64 -29.16 -16.21
CA LEU A 112 -16.39 -28.21 -17.03
C LEU A 112 -16.67 -28.73 -18.45
N ALA A 113 -16.09 -29.88 -18.83
CA ALA A 113 -16.38 -30.50 -20.11
C ALA A 113 -17.82 -31.07 -20.13
N PRO A 114 -18.61 -30.77 -21.18
CA PRO A 114 -20.03 -31.16 -21.28
C PRO A 114 -20.26 -32.66 -21.44
#